data_AF-A0A8S3KGM1-F1
#
_entry.id   AF-A0A8S3KGM1-F1
#
_cell.length_a   1.000
_cell.length_b   1.000
_cell.length_c   1.000
_cell.angle_alpha   90.00
_cell.angle_beta   90.00
_cell.angle_gamma   90.00
#
_symmetry.space_group_name_H-M   'P 1'
#
loop_
_entity.id
_entity.type
_entity.pdbx_description
1 polymer ?
#
loop_
_entity_poly.entity_id
_entity_poly.type
_entity_poly.pdbx_seq_one_letter_code
_entity_poly.pdbx_strand_id
1 'polypeptide(L)'
;VESRLREIVKLVKPNVIVEDNVVCFPALLTSDALFIRIVSCNPLEIGRLNTAPVFSGLPANDRSQWAAFQTEYNCVHRHLWHSFNQWVIEPRAPPLDDLQFMMYLHSIQSGIV
;
A
#
# COMPACT_ATOMS: atom_id res chain seq x y z
N VAL A 1 10.53 -9.59 -9.25
CA VAL A 1 11.01 -8.38 -8.53
C VAL A 1 11.27 -8.72 -7.06
N GLU A 2 10.26 -9.18 -6.32
CA GLU A 2 10.36 -9.56 -4.90
C GLU A 2 11.58 -10.42 -4.50
N SER A 3 11.81 -11.56 -5.17
CA SER A 3 12.95 -12.45 -4.84
C SER A 3 14.31 -11.73 -4.93
N ARG A 4 14.48 -10.91 -5.97
CA ARG A 4 15.71 -10.15 -6.17
C ARG A 4 15.85 -9.01 -5.17
N LEU A 5 14.76 -8.32 -4.82
CA LEU A 5 14.77 -7.31 -3.75
C LEU A 5 15.21 -7.94 -2.43
N ARG A 6 14.71 -9.13 -2.10
CA ARG A 6 15.10 -9.87 -0.89
C ARG A 6 16.60 -10.18 -0.86
N GLU A 7 17.16 -10.60 -1.99
CA GLU A 7 18.62 -10.82 -2.11
C GLU A 7 19.41 -9.53 -1.90
N ILE A 8 18.98 -8.43 -2.53
CA ILE A 8 19.62 -7.11 -2.40
C ILE A 8 19.59 -6.64 -0.94
N VAL A 9 18.44 -6.70 -0.28
CA VAL A 9 18.30 -6.30 1.13
C VAL A 9 19.20 -7.13 2.03
N LYS A 10 19.29 -8.45 1.83
CA LYS A 10 20.19 -9.34 2.59
C LYS A 10 21.68 -9.02 2.38
N LEU A 11 22.05 -8.66 1.16
CA LEU A 11 23.43 -8.33 0.79
C LEU A 11 23.84 -6.95 1.32
N VAL A 12 23.01 -5.94 1.08
CA VAL A 12 23.30 -4.53 1.38
C VAL A 12 23.08 -4.21 2.86
N LYS A 13 22.13 -4.87 3.53
CA LYS A 13 21.73 -4.61 4.93
C LYS A 13 21.50 -3.11 5.20
N PRO A 14 20.59 -2.46 4.45
CA PRO A 14 20.38 -1.03 4.58
C PRO A 14 19.82 -0.68 5.97
N ASN A 15 20.15 0.52 6.46
CA ASN A 15 19.47 1.08 7.63
C ASN A 15 18.14 1.76 7.26
N VAL A 16 18.02 2.23 6.02
CA VAL A 16 16.83 2.92 5.49
C VAL A 16 16.56 2.43 4.07
N ILE A 17 15.31 2.16 3.76
CA ILE A 17 14.81 1.86 2.42
C ILE A 17 13.84 2.98 2.04
N VAL A 18 14.09 3.63 0.90
CA VAL A 18 13.19 4.63 0.33
C VAL A 18 12.65 4.07 -0.98
N GLU A 19 11.33 3.92 -1.08
CA GLU A 19 10.65 3.34 -2.24
C GLU A 19 9.64 4.34 -2.82
N ASP A 20 9.76 4.60 -4.12
CA ASP A 20 8.75 5.30 -4.92
C ASP A 20 8.04 4.29 -5.81
N ASN A 21 6.92 3.75 -5.32
CA ASN A 21 6.19 2.69 -5.99
C ASN A 21 4.72 2.67 -5.55
N VAL A 22 3.89 2.03 -6.36
CA VAL A 22 2.42 1.97 -6.21
C VAL A 22 1.91 0.63 -5.68
N VAL A 23 2.79 -0.37 -5.48
CA VAL A 23 2.46 -1.68 -4.89
C VAL A 23 3.57 -2.16 -3.96
N CYS A 24 3.22 -2.91 -2.92
CA CYS A 24 4.19 -3.30 -1.90
C CYS A 24 4.98 -4.55 -2.29
N PHE A 25 6.21 -4.64 -1.78
CA PHE A 25 7.04 -5.83 -1.87
C PHE A 25 7.38 -6.33 -0.47
N PRO A 26 7.01 -7.57 -0.10
CA PRO A 26 7.28 -8.10 1.24
C PRO A 26 8.75 -8.07 1.66
N ALA A 27 9.69 -8.16 0.71
CA ALA A 27 11.12 -8.04 0.98
C ALA A 27 11.51 -6.74 1.68
N LEU A 28 10.78 -5.65 1.40
CA LEU A 28 11.06 -4.33 1.96
C LEU A 28 10.43 -4.15 3.34
N LEU A 29 9.28 -4.80 3.56
CA LEU A 29 8.50 -4.73 4.80
C LEU A 29 8.96 -5.71 5.88
N THR A 30 9.65 -6.78 5.48
CA THR A 30 10.22 -7.79 6.40
C THR A 30 11.70 -7.54 6.72
N SER A 31 12.24 -6.41 6.25
CA SER A 31 13.57 -5.93 6.60
C SER A 31 13.57 -5.22 7.95
N ASP A 32 14.70 -5.24 8.66
CA ASP A 32 14.91 -4.41 9.86
C ASP A 32 15.16 -2.92 9.53
N ALA A 33 15.24 -2.57 8.25
CA ALA A 33 15.45 -1.20 7.80
C ALA A 33 14.22 -0.31 8.04
N LEU A 34 14.45 0.97 8.32
CA LEU A 34 13.37 1.96 8.30
C LEU A 34 12.84 2.09 6.87
N PHE A 35 11.54 1.84 6.68
CA PHE A 35 10.89 1.95 5.38
C PHE A 35 10.22 3.32 5.19
N ILE A 36 10.52 3.98 4.09
CA ILE A 36 9.95 5.28 3.69
C ILE A 36 9.34 5.12 2.30
N ARG A 37 8.03 5.36 2.18
CA ARG A 37 7.33 5.43 0.90
C ARG A 37 7.29 6.86 0.39
N ILE A 38 7.61 7.05 -0.89
CA ILE A 38 7.34 8.27 -1.65
C ILE A 38 6.02 8.08 -2.39
N VAL A 39 5.16 9.10 -2.33
CA VAL A 39 3.91 9.15 -3.10
C VAL A 39 4.07 10.19 -4.20
N SER A 40 4.38 9.73 -5.42
CA SER A 40 4.67 10.60 -6.57
C SER A 40 3.53 10.60 -7.61
N CYS A 41 2.92 9.44 -7.86
CA CYS A 41 1.97 9.24 -8.95
C CYS A 41 0.61 9.91 -8.72
N ASN A 42 0.04 9.73 -7.53
CA ASN A 42 -1.26 10.30 -7.21
C ASN A 42 -1.33 10.74 -5.74
N PRO A 43 -1.49 12.04 -5.45
CA PRO A 43 -1.59 12.52 -4.06
C PRO A 43 -2.80 11.96 -3.31
N LEU A 44 -3.85 11.50 -4.02
CA LEU A 44 -5.01 10.84 -3.42
C LEU A 44 -4.69 9.44 -2.87
N GLU A 45 -3.51 8.87 -3.18
CA GLU A 45 -2.97 7.71 -2.47
C GLU A 45 -2.64 8.02 -1.01
N ILE A 46 -2.73 9.28 -0.55
CA ILE A 46 -2.76 9.63 0.87
C ILE A 46 -4.22 9.93 1.24
N GLY A 47 -5.02 8.88 1.35
CA GLY A 47 -6.45 8.99 1.61
C GLY A 47 -6.76 9.78 2.89
N ARG A 48 -7.70 10.74 2.79
CA ARG A 48 -8.26 11.48 3.93
C ARG A 48 -9.78 11.47 3.84
N LEU A 49 -10.47 11.71 4.98
CA LEU A 49 -11.94 11.70 5.05
C LEU A 49 -12.63 12.61 4.02
N ASN A 50 -11.95 13.68 3.57
CA ASN A 50 -12.50 14.68 2.68
C ASN A 50 -11.83 14.73 1.29
N THR A 51 -11.15 13.66 0.89
CA THR A 51 -10.56 13.53 -0.46
C THR A 51 -11.39 12.59 -1.32
N ALA A 52 -11.54 12.91 -2.62
CA ALA A 52 -12.20 12.02 -3.56
C ALA A 52 -11.50 10.64 -3.61
N PRO A 53 -12.23 9.55 -3.92
CA PRO A 53 -11.63 8.23 -4.03
C PRO A 53 -10.46 8.25 -5.02
N VAL A 54 -9.35 7.60 -4.66
CA VAL A 54 -8.18 7.49 -5.52
C VAL A 54 -8.56 6.92 -6.89
N PHE A 55 -7.95 7.47 -7.96
CA PHE A 55 -8.20 7.13 -9.37
C PHE A 55 -9.61 7.41 -9.93
N SER A 56 -10.53 7.97 -9.15
CA SER A 56 -11.91 8.17 -9.61
C SER A 56 -12.13 9.31 -10.61
N GLY A 57 -11.27 10.33 -10.59
CA GLY A 57 -11.50 11.58 -11.33
C GLY A 57 -12.71 12.39 -10.83
N LEU A 58 -13.32 12.00 -9.71
CA LEU A 58 -14.50 12.65 -9.15
C LEU A 58 -14.14 13.96 -8.41
N PRO A 59 -15.06 14.93 -8.37
CA PRO A 59 -14.83 16.19 -7.67
C PRO A 59 -14.71 16.00 -6.15
N ALA A 60 -13.88 16.82 -5.52
CA ALA A 60 -13.72 16.83 -4.07
C ALA A 60 -14.94 17.42 -3.33
N ASN A 61 -15.65 18.35 -3.98
CA ASN A 61 -16.78 19.10 -3.42
C ASN A 61 -18.16 18.52 -3.79
N ASP A 62 -18.22 17.44 -4.57
CA ASP A 62 -19.45 16.70 -4.83
C ASP A 62 -19.21 15.20 -4.61
N ARG A 63 -19.89 14.66 -3.59
CA ARG A 63 -19.75 13.27 -3.14
C ARG A 63 -20.82 12.33 -3.66
N SER A 64 -21.74 12.83 -4.50
CA SER A 64 -22.90 12.08 -4.98
C SER A 64 -22.54 10.73 -5.61
N GLN A 65 -21.36 10.64 -6.24
CA GLN A 65 -20.89 9.44 -6.93
C GLN A 65 -19.79 8.66 -6.20
N TRP A 66 -19.31 9.12 -5.04
CA TRP A 66 -18.17 8.49 -4.36
C TRP A 66 -18.50 7.05 -3.92
N ALA A 67 -19.68 6.85 -3.33
CA ALA A 67 -20.11 5.54 -2.85
C ALA A 67 -20.31 4.53 -4.00
N ALA A 68 -20.83 4.99 -5.15
CA ALA A 68 -20.98 4.17 -6.34
C ALA A 68 -19.61 3.73 -6.87
N PHE A 69 -18.65 4.66 -6.98
CA PHE A 69 -17.28 4.34 -7.38
C PHE A 69 -16.61 3.35 -6.43
N GLN A 70 -16.72 3.56 -5.11
CA GLN A 70 -16.12 2.65 -4.12
C GLN A 70 -16.74 1.25 -4.16
N THR A 71 -18.05 1.16 -4.39
CA THR A 71 -18.75 -0.13 -4.57
C THR A 71 -18.20 -0.87 -5.80
N GLU A 72 -18.05 -0.18 -6.92
CA GLU A 72 -17.53 -0.79 -8.15
C GLU A 72 -16.05 -1.16 -8.01
N TYR A 73 -15.24 -0.26 -7.43
CA TYR A 73 -13.82 -0.50 -7.17
C TYR A 73 -13.64 -1.76 -6.30
N ASN A 74 -14.45 -1.91 -5.26
CA ASN A 74 -14.51 -3.11 -4.45
C ASN A 74 -14.85 -4.33 -5.30
N CYS A 75 -15.98 -4.31 -6.02
CA CYS A 75 -16.44 -5.44 -6.84
C CYS A 75 -15.34 -5.98 -7.76
N VAL A 76 -14.68 -5.10 -8.50
CA VAL A 76 -13.70 -5.51 -9.53
C VAL A 76 -12.30 -5.82 -8.97
N HIS A 77 -11.91 -5.27 -7.82
CA HIS A 77 -10.58 -5.50 -7.24
C HIS A 77 -10.57 -6.49 -6.08
N ARG A 78 -11.72 -6.86 -5.48
CA ARG A 78 -11.77 -7.67 -4.25
C ARG A 78 -10.97 -8.97 -4.36
N HIS A 79 -11.15 -9.70 -5.46
CA HIS A 79 -10.45 -10.95 -5.69
C HIS A 79 -8.93 -10.74 -5.83
N LEU A 80 -8.53 -9.76 -6.65
CA LEU A 80 -7.12 -9.39 -6.83
C LEU A 80 -6.47 -8.97 -5.52
N TRP A 81 -7.15 -8.12 -4.74
CA TRP A 81 -6.66 -7.69 -3.43
C TRP A 81 -6.48 -8.85 -2.47
N HIS A 82 -7.42 -9.81 -2.42
CA HIS A 82 -7.24 -11.01 -1.59
C HIS A 82 -6.02 -11.81 -2.02
N SER A 83 -5.87 -12.12 -3.30
CA SER A 83 -4.71 -12.87 -3.81
C SER A 83 -3.40 -12.14 -3.53
N PHE A 84 -3.36 -10.82 -3.74
CA PHE A 84 -2.18 -10.01 -3.48
C PHE A 84 -1.86 -9.95 -1.99
N ASN A 85 -2.84 -9.70 -1.12
CA ASN A 85 -2.65 -9.66 0.33
C ASN A 85 -2.20 -11.02 0.87
N GLN A 86 -2.72 -12.15 0.34
CA GLN A 86 -2.24 -13.48 0.72
C GLN A 86 -0.76 -13.66 0.36
N TRP A 87 -0.36 -13.27 -0.85
CA TRP A 87 1.04 -13.30 -1.26
C TRP A 87 1.94 -12.38 -0.41
N VAL A 88 1.40 -11.26 0.10
CA VAL A 88 2.13 -10.34 0.98
C VAL A 88 2.36 -10.94 2.37
N ILE A 89 1.35 -11.55 2.97
CA ILE A 89 1.44 -12.08 4.34
C ILE A 89 2.16 -13.44 4.41
N GLU A 90 2.22 -14.21 3.33
CA GLU A 90 2.91 -15.50 3.27
C GLU A 90 4.38 -15.44 3.78
N PRO A 91 5.21 -14.47 3.35
CA PRO A 91 6.54 -14.26 3.91
C PRO A 91 6.57 -13.51 5.26
N ARG A 92 5.42 -13.39 5.95
CA ARG A 92 5.22 -12.72 7.25
C ARG A 92 5.32 -11.18 7.22
N ALA A 93 5.07 -10.54 6.09
CA ALA A 93 4.83 -9.09 6.11
C ALA A 93 3.46 -8.80 6.78
N PRO A 94 3.24 -7.59 7.32
CA PRO A 94 1.93 -7.25 7.87
C PRO A 94 0.86 -7.24 6.76
N PRO A 95 -0.40 -7.54 7.11
CA PRO A 95 -1.50 -7.49 6.14
C PRO A 95 -1.71 -6.07 5.61
N LEU A 96 -2.17 -6.00 4.37
CA LEU A 96 -2.58 -4.74 3.77
C LEU A 96 -3.94 -4.29 4.29
N ASP A 97 -4.13 -2.97 4.34
CA ASP A 97 -5.45 -2.38 4.60
C ASP A 97 -6.44 -2.76 3.49
N ASP A 98 -7.74 -2.68 3.80
CA ASP A 98 -8.79 -3.09 2.88
C ASP A 98 -8.69 -2.37 1.53
N LEU A 99 -8.62 -3.15 0.46
CA LEU A 99 -8.47 -2.69 -0.93
C LEU A 99 -7.27 -1.78 -1.21
N GLN A 100 -6.27 -1.78 -0.32
CA GLN A 100 -4.99 -1.10 -0.55
C GLN A 100 -3.95 -2.09 -1.09
N PHE A 101 -3.09 -1.61 -1.97
CA PHE A 101 -1.95 -2.36 -2.53
C PHE A 101 -0.59 -1.90 -2.00
N MET A 102 -0.60 -0.88 -1.13
CA MET A 102 0.54 -0.36 -0.38
C MET A 102 0.18 -0.26 1.09
N MET A 103 1.19 -0.28 1.96
CA MET A 103 1.02 -0.04 3.39
C MET A 103 0.75 1.43 3.70
N TYR A 104 -0.07 1.68 4.72
CA TYR A 104 -0.27 3.01 5.32
C TYR A 104 0.23 3.05 6.76
N LEU A 105 0.62 4.24 7.21
CA LEU A 105 1.20 4.45 8.54
C LEU A 105 0.25 4.11 9.71
N HIS A 106 -1.08 4.15 9.50
CA HIS A 106 -2.04 3.79 10.56
C HIS A 106 -1.96 2.30 10.94
N SER A 107 -1.37 1.45 10.09
CA SER A 107 -1.23 0.01 10.30
C SER A 107 0.07 -0.37 11.01
N ILE A 108 0.97 0.59 11.29
CA ILE A 108 2.29 0.38 11.96
C ILE A 108 2.30 0.96 13.39
N GLN A 109 1.16 0.96 14.09
CA GLN A 109 1.07 1.47 15.48
C GLN A 109 1.29 0.42 16.59
N SER A 110 2.01 -0.67 16.32
CA SER A 110 2.23 -1.73 17.33
C SER A 110 3.67 -2.19 17.50
N GLY A 111 4.67 -1.31 17.34
CA GLY A 111 6.05 -1.74 17.65
C GLY A 111 7.19 -0.73 17.74
N ILE A 112 6.96 0.59 17.67
CA ILE A 112 8.06 1.56 17.79
C ILE A 112 7.70 2.61 18.84
N VAL A 113 8.14 2.34 20.07
CA VAL A 113 8.52 3.34 21.08
C VAL A 113 9.96 3.08 21.43
#